data_AF-A0A4Q5WPA7-F1
#
_entry.id   AF-A0A4Q5WPA7-F1
#
_cell.length_a   1.000
_cell.length_b   1.000
_cell.length_c   1.000
_cell.angle_alpha   90.00
_cell.angle_beta   90.00
_cell.angle_gamma   90.00
#
_symmetry.space_group_name_H-M   'P 1'
#
loop_
_entity.id
_entity.type
_entity.pdbx_description
1 polymer ?
#
loop_
_entity_poly.entity_id
_entity_poly.type
_entity_poly.pdbx_seq_one_letter_code
_entity_poly.pdbx_strand_id
1 'polypeptide(L)' 'MGAIETVDPAEAGLNAEKLKRIPAYFDSYIASKKLPCVAVLVARGSQVAHLSFQGSTEMGGSKPIDESTIFR' A
#
# COMPACT_ATOMS: atom_id res chain seq x y z
N MET A 1 -7.72 7.14 -16.40
CA MET A 1 -6.57 6.45 -15.77
C MET A 1 -7.15 5.20 -15.14
N GLY A 2 -6.70 4.02 -15.55
CA GLY A 2 -7.31 2.75 -15.12
C GLY A 2 -6.88 2.40 -13.70
N ALA A 3 -7.80 1.82 -12.93
CA ALA A 3 -7.50 1.26 -11.63
C ALA A 3 -6.38 0.22 -11.76
N ILE A 4 -5.47 0.15 -10.78
CA ILE A 4 -4.43 -0.88 -10.75
C ILE A 4 -5.10 -2.23 -10.44
N GLU A 5 -5.14 -3.13 -11.42
CA GLU A 5 -5.68 -4.48 -11.22
C GLU A 5 -4.75 -5.32 -10.34
N THR A 6 -5.35 -6.08 -9.42
CA THR A 6 -4.62 -7.02 -8.55
C THR A 6 -5.08 -8.45 -8.82
N VAL A 7 -4.15 -9.39 -8.68
CA VAL A 7 -4.42 -10.83 -8.80
C VAL A 7 -4.34 -11.51 -7.43
N ASP A 8 -4.79 -12.75 -7.33
CA ASP A 8 -4.53 -13.53 -6.11
C ASP A 8 -3.01 -13.68 -5.91
N PRO A 9 -2.48 -13.43 -4.70
CA PRO A 9 -1.06 -13.59 -4.41
C PRO A 9 -0.47 -14.94 -4.85
N ALA A 10 -1.24 -16.03 -4.78
CA ALA A 10 -0.81 -17.36 -5.19
C ALA A 10 -0.52 -17.45 -6.70
N GLU A 11 -1.25 -16.71 -7.55
CA GLU A 11 -0.98 -16.64 -8.99
C GLU A 11 0.40 -16.04 -9.28
N ALA A 12 0.79 -15.04 -8.49
CA ALA A 12 2.12 -14.44 -8.54
C ALA A 12 3.19 -15.24 -7.75
N GLY A 13 2.83 -16.40 -7.19
CA GLY A 13 3.72 -17.23 -6.37
C GLY A 13 4.11 -16.58 -5.04
N LEU A 14 3.20 -15.81 -4.44
CA LEU A 14 3.36 -15.10 -3.17
C LEU A 14 2.37 -15.61 -2.12
N ASN A 15 2.70 -15.40 -0.84
CA ASN A 15 1.87 -15.85 0.28
C ASN A 15 0.93 -14.74 0.75
N ALA A 16 -0.38 -14.91 0.56
CA ALA A 16 -1.40 -13.93 0.92
C ALA A 16 -1.35 -13.52 2.40
N GLU A 17 -1.17 -14.47 3.33
CA GLU A 17 -1.11 -14.20 4.77
C GLU A 17 0.12 -13.38 5.17
N LYS A 18 1.23 -13.47 4.42
CA LYS A 18 2.38 -12.59 4.62
C LYS A 18 2.14 -11.20 4.07
N LEU A 19 1.51 -11.07 2.90
CA LEU A 19 1.21 -9.77 2.29
C LEU A 19 0.21 -8.98 3.15
N LYS A 20 -0.79 -9.63 3.75
CA LYS A 20 -1.73 -9.02 4.71
C LYS A 20 -1.05 -8.38 5.95
N ARG A 21 0.19 -8.76 6.27
CA ARG A 21 0.94 -8.17 7.41
C ARG A 21 1.56 -6.82 7.05
N ILE A 22 1.69 -6.49 5.77
CA ILE A 22 2.33 -5.25 5.33
C ILE A 22 1.58 -4.02 5.87
N PRO A 23 0.25 -3.88 5.69
CA PRO A 23 -0.45 -2.72 6.24
C PRO A 23 -0.35 -2.63 7.76
N ALA A 24 -0.52 -3.77 8.45
CA ALA A 24 -0.45 -3.84 9.91
C ALA A 24 0.91 -3.42 10.47
N TYR A 25 2.00 -3.70 9.76
CA TYR A 25 3.34 -3.26 10.15
C TYR A 25 3.46 -1.72 10.16
N PHE A 26 2.91 -1.07 9.13
CA PHE A 26 3.00 0.39 8.97
C PHE A 26 2.02 1.18 9.85
N ASP A 27 0.97 0.56 10.39
CA ASP A 27 0.03 1.21 11.31
C ASP A 27 0.76 1.92 12.47
N SER A 28 1.78 1.27 13.03
CA SER A 28 2.57 1.85 14.13
C SER A 28 3.33 3.13 13.73
N TYR A 29 3.77 3.24 12.48
CA TYR A 29 4.50 4.41 11.96
C TYR A 29 3.56 5.58 11.72
N ILE A 30 2.36 5.31 11.19
CA ILE A 30 1.32 6.32 11.00
C ILE A 30 0.82 6.81 12.37
N ALA A 31 0.48 5.88 13.27
CA ALA A 31 -0.02 6.21 14.60
C ALA A 31 1.00 7.01 15.44
N SER A 32 2.28 6.66 15.36
CA SER A 32 3.37 7.40 16.04
C SER A 32 3.81 8.67 15.32
N LYS A 33 3.12 9.08 14.26
CA LYS A 33 3.41 10.27 13.46
C LYS A 33 4.84 10.31 12.89
N LYS A 34 5.43 9.15 12.64
CA LYS A 34 6.74 9.03 11.99
C LYS A 34 6.65 9.14 10.48
N LEU A 35 5.53 8.72 9.90
CA LEU A 35 5.22 8.84 8.48
C LEU A 35 3.81 9.44 8.32
N PRO A 36 3.59 10.33 7.34
CA PRO A 36 2.25 10.86 7.06
C PRO A 36 1.39 9.80 6.36
N CYS A 37 2.03 8.98 5.52
CA CYS A 37 1.40 7.96 4.71
C CYS A 37 2.41 6.91 4.23
N VAL A 38 1.88 5.81 3.70
CA VAL A 38 2.62 4.74 3.04
C VAL A 38 1.81 4.21 1.87
N ALA A 39 2.41 4.16 0.68
CA ALA A 39 1.89 3.43 -0.48
C ALA A 39 2.78 2.19 -0.72
N VAL A 40 2.18 1.01 -0.84
CA VAL A 40 2.92 -0.23 -1.11
C VAL A 40 2.33 -0.95 -2.31
N LEU A 41 3.20 -1.29 -3.27
CA LEU A 41 2.91 -2.17 -4.40
C LEU A 41 3.90 -3.35 -4.38
N VAL A 42 3.36 -4.57 -4.41
CA VAL A 42 4.17 -5.79 -4.57
C VAL A 42 3.74 -6.48 -5.85
N ALA A 43 4.68 -6.66 -6.76
CA ALA A 43 4.44 -7.32 -8.04
C ALA A 43 5.50 -8.39 -8.32
N ARG A 44 5.08 -9.46 -9.00
CA ARG A 44 5.95 -10.51 -9.50
C ARG A 44 5.37 -11.03 -10.81
N GLY A 45 6.23 -11.21 -11.83
CA GLY A 45 5.80 -11.71 -13.14
C GLY A 45 4.81 -10.78 -13.86
N SER A 46 4.99 -9.46 -13.74
CA SER A 46 4.06 -8.45 -14.29
C SER A 46 2.65 -8.46 -13.71
N GLN A 47 2.42 -9.21 -12.62
CA GLN A 47 1.15 -9.24 -11.90
C GLN A 47 1.31 -8.51 -10.55
N VAL A 48 0.37 -7.63 -10.23
CA VAL A 48 0.31 -6.96 -8.92
C VAL A 48 -0.43 -7.87 -7.95
N ALA A 49 0.25 -8.29 -6.88
CA ALA A 49 -0.29 -9.21 -5.88
C ALA A 49 -0.73 -8.50 -4.59
N HIS A 50 -0.26 -7.28 -4.36
CA HIS A 50 -0.64 -6.46 -3.22
C HIS A 50 -0.55 -4.99 -3.58
N LEU A 51 -1.61 -4.26 -3.26
CA LEU A 51 -1.67 -2.81 -3.35
C LEU A 51 -2.34 -2.28 -2.08
N SER A 52 -1.70 -1.35 -1.39
CA SER A 52 -2.29 -0.71 -0.22
C SER A 52 -1.82 0.72 -0.07
N PHE A 53 -2.74 1.57 0.38
CA PHE A 53 -2.50 2.98 0.67
C PHE A 53 -2.96 3.25 2.11
N GLN A 54 -2.11 3.86 2.94
CA GLN A 54 -2.42 4.20 4.33
C GLN A 54 -1.99 5.64 4.62
N GLY A 55 -2.75 6.33 5.47
CA GLY A 55 -2.44 7.68 5.92
C GLY A 55 -2.89 8.78 4.94
N SER A 56 -2.27 9.94 5.07
CA SER A 56 -2.69 11.17 4.39
C SER A 56 -1.54 11.87 3.68
N THR A 57 -1.86 12.79 2.76
CA THR A 57 -0.88 13.51 1.93
C THR A 57 0.09 14.38 2.73
N GLU A 58 -0.23 14.66 3.99
CA GLU A 58 0.58 15.47 4.90
C GLU A 58 0.41 15.01 6.35
N MET A 59 1.37 15.36 7.20
CA MET A 59 1.36 15.02 8.62
C MET A 59 0.18 15.69 9.34
N GLY A 60 -0.75 14.87 9.84
CA GLY A 60 -1.95 15.37 10.52
C GLY A 60 -3.05 15.91 9.59
N GLY A 61 -2.86 15.80 8.27
CA GLY A 61 -3.91 16.08 7.31
C GLY A 61 -4.98 14.99 7.30
N SER A 62 -6.08 15.26 6.59
CA SER A 62 -7.21 14.34 6.44
C SER A 62 -7.38 13.80 5.02
N LYS A 63 -6.66 14.35 4.04
CA LYS A 63 -6.74 13.89 2.64
C LYS A 63 -6.00 12.56 2.50
N PRO A 64 -6.71 11.43 2.26
CA PRO A 64 -6.06 10.15 2.11
C PRO A 64 -5.21 10.12 0.85
N ILE A 65 -4.20 9.24 0.84
CA ILE A 65 -3.46 8.92 -0.37
C ILE A 65 -4.14 7.79 -1.16
N ASP A 66 -3.88 7.74 -2.46
CA ASP A 66 -4.40 6.76 -3.40
C ASP A 66 -3.41 6.54 -4.56
N GLU A 67 -3.84 5.76 -5.56
CA GLU A 67 -3.05 5.44 -6.76
C GLU A 67 -2.66 6.65 -7.63
N SER A 68 -3.31 7.79 -7.44
CA SER A 68 -3.03 9.04 -8.17
C SER A 68 -2.12 9.99 -7.38
N THR A 69 -1.79 9.64 -6.13
CA THR A 69 -0.96 10.48 -5.26
C THR A 69 0.48 10.54 -5.78
N ILE A 70 0.98 11.75 -6.00
CA ILE A 70 2.34 12.01 -6.46
C ILE A 70 3.24 12.23 -5.25
N PHE A 71 4.35 11.50 -5.21
CA PHE A 71 5.45 11.66 -4.26
C PHE A 71 6.65 12.29 -4.98
N ARG A 72 7.40 13.16 -4.29
CA ARG A 72 8.65 13.76 -4.81
C ARG A 72 9.84 12.89 -4.44
#